data_AF-A4IQC5-F1
#
_entry.id   AF-A4IQC5-F1
#
_cell.length_a   1.000
_cell.length_b   1.000
_cell.length_c   1.000
_cell.angle_alpha   90.00
_cell.angle_beta   90.00
_cell.angle_gamma   90.00
#
_symmetry.space_group_name_H-M   'P 1'
#
loop_
_entity.id
_entity.type
_entity.pdbx_description
1 polymer ?
#
loop_
_entity_poly.entity_id
_entity_poly.type
_entity_poly.pdbx_seq_one_letter_code
_entity_poly.pdbx_strand_id
1 'polypeptide(L)'
;MRRQSEQIRHMTDREVLFHLYLTQALLLIVAGVVSFFLFDWTEWRQLWRFDLSDVLLYGVGAAALVLTADFLAMRYLPEDWHDDGGVNEKIFRNRSIPHLFFLCVLIAVTEEWLFRGIVQTHWGLWVASAIFAVLHVRYLEKWFLFFMVILLSLFLGVLYERTDSLWVTVIAHFLIDFVLALHIRLSRETEEEEE
;
A
#
# COMPACT_ATOMS: atom_id res chain seq x y z
N MET A 1 -5.08 -9.61 -26.53
CA MET A 1 -4.23 -8.72 -25.70
C MET A 1 -3.59 -9.60 -24.63
N ARG A 2 -2.26 -9.58 -24.47
CA ARG A 2 -1.62 -10.33 -23.36
C ARG A 2 -2.08 -9.72 -22.05
N ARG A 3 -2.30 -10.55 -21.02
CA ARG A 3 -2.74 -10.06 -19.71
C ARG A 3 -1.61 -9.27 -19.07
N GLN A 4 -1.92 -8.21 -18.32
CA GLN A 4 -0.91 -7.34 -17.70
C GLN A 4 -0.01 -8.15 -16.73
N SER A 5 -0.60 -9.12 -16.04
CA SER A 5 0.08 -10.12 -15.20
C SER A 5 1.14 -10.92 -15.98
N GLU A 6 0.84 -11.34 -17.21
CA GLU A 6 1.79 -12.01 -18.11
C GLU A 6 2.90 -11.07 -18.60
N GLN A 7 2.59 -9.80 -18.85
CA GLN A 7 3.58 -8.82 -19.28
C GLN A 7 4.61 -8.54 -18.18
N ILE A 8 4.16 -8.37 -16.93
CA ILE A 8 5.05 -8.12 -15.79
C ILE A 8 5.95 -9.32 -15.49
N ARG A 9 5.49 -10.56 -15.73
CA ARG A 9 6.34 -11.75 -15.59
C ARG A 9 7.58 -11.71 -16.47
N HIS A 10 7.47 -11.14 -17.67
CA HIS A 10 8.58 -11.01 -18.62
C HIS A 10 9.47 -9.79 -18.37
N MET A 11 9.10 -8.89 -17.46
CA MET A 11 9.90 -7.73 -17.10
C MET A 11 11.00 -8.10 -16.11
N THR A 12 12.12 -7.41 -16.22
CA THR A 12 13.21 -7.45 -15.23
C THR A 12 12.82 -6.72 -13.95
N ASP A 13 13.45 -7.06 -12.82
CA ASP A 13 13.23 -6.40 -11.52
C ASP A 13 13.35 -4.86 -11.63
N ARG A 14 14.31 -4.39 -12.45
CA ARG A 14 14.54 -2.96 -12.68
C ARG A 14 13.37 -2.28 -13.40
N GLU A 15 12.77 -2.95 -14.38
CA GLU A 15 11.62 -2.42 -15.10
C GLU A 15 10.39 -2.35 -14.20
N VAL A 16 10.11 -3.39 -13.40
CA VAL A 16 9.00 -3.37 -12.44
C VAL A 16 9.15 -2.22 -11.45
N LEU A 17 10.35 -2.03 -10.90
CA LEU A 17 10.65 -0.92 -10.00
C LEU A 17 10.52 0.44 -10.69
N PHE A 18 11.00 0.58 -11.93
CA PHE A 18 10.87 1.82 -12.68
C PHE A 18 9.39 2.20 -12.85
N HIS A 19 8.54 1.24 -13.22
CA HIS A 19 7.10 1.48 -13.34
C HIS A 19 6.45 1.81 -12.00
N LEU A 20 6.86 1.16 -10.91
CA LEU A 20 6.39 1.51 -9.56
C LEU A 20 6.75 2.96 -9.21
N TYR A 21 8.00 3.37 -9.37
CA TYR A 21 8.42 4.75 -9.13
C TYR A 21 7.70 5.76 -10.04
N LEU A 22 7.51 5.43 -11.31
CA LEU A 22 6.79 6.27 -12.26
C LEU A 22 5.33 6.46 -11.83
N THR A 23 4.65 5.39 -11.43
CA THR A 23 3.28 5.47 -10.91
C THR A 23 3.23 6.31 -9.64
N GLN A 24 4.11 6.08 -8.67
CA GLN A 24 4.13 6.87 -7.44
C GLN A 24 4.43 8.36 -7.73
N ALA A 25 5.37 8.67 -8.63
CA ALA A 25 5.63 10.04 -9.05
C ALA A 25 4.40 10.70 -9.70
N LEU A 26 3.68 9.98 -10.58
CA LEU A 26 2.47 10.48 -11.20
C LEU A 26 1.36 10.74 -10.16
N LEU A 27 1.11 9.78 -9.27
CA LEU A 27 0.11 9.91 -8.21
C LEU A 27 0.44 11.06 -7.26
N LEU A 28 1.71 11.26 -6.92
CA LEU A 28 2.16 12.36 -6.07
C LEU A 28 1.98 13.73 -6.76
N ILE A 29 2.27 13.82 -8.06
CA ILE A 29 2.01 15.03 -8.85
C ILE A 29 0.51 15.32 -8.88
N VAL A 30 -0.32 14.31 -9.14
CA VAL A 30 -1.79 14.45 -9.13
C VAL A 30 -2.25 14.89 -7.74
N ALA A 31 -1.77 14.26 -6.67
CA ALA A 31 -2.12 14.62 -5.31
C ALA A 31 -1.75 16.06 -5.00
N GLY A 32 -0.53 16.50 -5.34
CA GLY A 32 -0.08 17.87 -5.14
C GLY A 32 -0.91 18.90 -5.92
N VAL A 33 -1.16 18.65 -7.21
CA VAL A 33 -1.95 19.55 -8.06
C VAL A 33 -3.40 19.63 -7.58
N VAL A 34 -4.06 18.49 -7.35
CA VAL A 34 -5.45 18.46 -6.91
C VAL A 34 -5.57 19.06 -5.50
N SER A 35 -4.65 18.74 -4.60
CA SER A 35 -4.63 19.29 -3.25
C SER A 35 -4.51 20.82 -3.25
N PHE A 36 -3.77 21.40 -4.19
CA PHE A 36 -3.64 22.86 -4.32
C PHE A 36 -4.95 23.53 -4.75
N PHE A 37 -5.80 22.86 -5.53
CA PHE A 37 -7.08 23.42 -5.97
C PHE A 37 -8.24 23.16 -5.01
N LEU A 38 -8.18 22.07 -4.22
CA LEU A 38 -9.29 21.63 -3.39
C LEU A 38 -9.19 22.02 -1.91
N PHE A 39 -8.02 22.39 -1.42
CA PHE A 39 -7.81 22.71 -0.01
C PHE A 39 -7.18 24.09 0.19
N ASP A 40 -7.69 24.83 1.17
CA ASP A 40 -6.98 25.97 1.73
C ASP A 40 -5.84 25.51 2.66
N TRP A 41 -4.90 26.41 2.96
CA TRP A 41 -3.73 26.10 3.80
C TRP A 41 -4.09 25.52 5.18
N THR A 42 -5.18 25.99 5.79
CA THR A 42 -5.64 25.51 7.10
C THR A 42 -6.17 24.09 7.02
N GLU A 43 -6.99 23.80 6.01
CA GLU A 43 -7.55 22.45 5.79
C GLU A 43 -6.44 21.47 5.46
N TRP A 44 -5.52 21.86 4.58
CA TRP A 44 -4.35 21.04 4.24
C TRP A 44 -3.51 20.69 5.48
N ARG A 45 -3.26 21.66 6.37
CA ARG A 45 -2.55 21.41 7.63
C ARG A 45 -3.32 20.49 8.58
N GLN A 46 -4.65 20.54 8.54
CA GLN A 46 -5.50 19.69 9.36
C GLN A 46 -5.40 18.22 8.91
N LEU A 47 -5.33 17.95 7.61
CA LEU A 47 -5.10 16.59 7.08
C LEU A 47 -3.85 15.94 7.69
N TRP A 48 -2.79 16.74 7.86
CA TRP A 48 -1.49 16.33 8.38
C TRP A 48 -1.31 16.60 9.88
N ARG A 49 -2.42 16.65 10.65
CA ARG A 49 -2.35 16.77 12.10
C ARG A 49 -1.63 15.56 12.68
N PHE A 50 -0.51 15.81 13.35
CA PHE A 50 0.26 14.79 14.03
C PHE A 50 -0.12 14.73 15.50
N ASP A 51 -0.52 13.56 15.97
CA ASP A 51 -0.62 13.22 17.38
C ASP A 51 0.09 11.87 17.60
N LEU A 52 1.07 11.86 18.49
CA LEU A 52 1.89 10.66 18.73
C LEU A 52 1.05 9.52 19.32
N SER A 53 0.08 9.83 20.18
CA SER A 53 -0.75 8.82 20.83
C SER A 53 -1.67 8.16 19.82
N ASP A 54 -2.29 8.95 18.94
CA ASP A 54 -3.12 8.43 17.86
C ASP A 54 -2.31 7.56 16.89
N VAL A 55 -1.12 8.01 16.50
CA VAL A 55 -0.24 7.25 15.60
C VAL A 55 0.20 5.92 16.23
N LEU A 56 0.57 5.92 17.51
CA LEU A 56 0.99 4.69 18.20
C LEU A 56 -0.19 3.74 18.45
N LEU A 57 -1.32 4.26 18.93
CA LEU A 57 -2.46 3.42 19.28
C LEU A 57 -3.19 2.91 18.04
N TYR A 58 -3.58 3.83 17.15
CA TYR A 58 -4.39 3.50 15.99
C TYR A 58 -3.53 3.09 14.80
N GLY A 59 -2.42 3.78 14.53
CA GLY A 59 -1.56 3.46 13.37
C GLY A 59 -0.85 2.13 13.52
N VAL A 60 -0.04 1.98 14.58
CA VAL A 60 0.68 0.71 14.86
C VAL A 60 -0.30 -0.40 15.22
N GLY A 61 -1.35 -0.11 16.00
CA GLY A 61 -2.37 -1.10 16.33
C GLY A 61 -3.12 -1.64 15.11
N ALA A 62 -3.48 -0.77 14.16
CA ALA A 62 -4.08 -1.17 12.89
C ALA A 62 -3.14 -2.02 12.04
N ALA A 63 -1.87 -1.63 11.93
CA ALA A 63 -0.87 -2.43 11.22
C ALA A 63 -0.72 -3.82 11.83
N ALA A 64 -0.61 -3.90 13.17
CA ALA A 64 -0.50 -5.18 13.87
C ALA A 64 -1.72 -6.08 13.63
N LEU A 65 -2.93 -5.51 13.61
CA LEU A 65 -4.16 -6.25 13.31
C LEU A 65 -4.15 -6.81 11.89
N VAL A 66 -3.83 -5.99 10.89
CA VAL A 66 -3.79 -6.42 9.48
C VAL A 66 -2.70 -7.45 9.25
N LEU A 67 -1.49 -7.20 9.74
CA LEU A 67 -0.37 -8.14 9.63
C LEU A 67 -0.67 -9.49 10.28
N THR A 68 -1.35 -9.48 11.44
CA THR A 68 -1.79 -10.73 12.08
C THR A 68 -2.77 -11.48 11.17
N ALA A 69 -3.74 -10.79 10.58
CA ALA A 69 -4.69 -11.39 9.65
C ALA A 69 -3.98 -11.93 8.39
N ASP A 70 -3.06 -11.18 7.80
CA ASP A 70 -2.27 -11.61 6.63
C ASP A 70 -1.41 -12.84 6.94
N PHE A 71 -0.68 -12.85 8.06
CA PHE A 71 0.13 -14.01 8.43
C PHE A 71 -0.71 -15.24 8.76
N LEU A 72 -1.88 -15.07 9.38
CA LEU A 72 -2.83 -16.17 9.57
C LEU A 72 -3.37 -16.66 8.23
N ALA A 73 -3.68 -15.76 7.30
CA ALA A 73 -4.13 -16.10 5.96
C ALA A 73 -3.05 -16.87 5.18
N MET A 74 -1.77 -16.46 5.26
CA MET A 74 -0.65 -17.20 4.66
C MET A 74 -0.44 -18.56 5.33
N ARG A 75 -0.70 -18.68 6.64
CA ARG A 75 -0.52 -19.94 7.38
C ARG A 75 -1.61 -20.98 7.08
N TYR A 76 -2.85 -20.56 6.86
CA TYR A 76 -4.01 -21.45 6.80
C TYR A 76 -4.71 -21.52 5.44
N LEU A 77 -4.52 -20.54 4.55
CA LEU A 77 -5.13 -20.54 3.21
C LEU A 77 -4.16 -21.08 2.16
N PRO A 78 -4.65 -21.54 0.99
CA PRO A 78 -3.80 -22.03 -0.08
C PRO A 78 -2.83 -20.96 -0.59
N GLU A 79 -1.58 -21.34 -0.85
CA GLU A 79 -0.52 -20.43 -1.33
C GLU A 79 -0.92 -19.73 -2.65
N ASP A 80 -1.61 -20.43 -3.55
CA ASP A 80 -2.08 -19.89 -4.84
C ASP A 80 -3.02 -18.68 -4.71
N TRP A 81 -3.65 -18.48 -3.54
CA TRP A 81 -4.55 -17.34 -3.32
C TRP A 81 -3.76 -16.04 -3.13
N HIS A 82 -2.52 -16.14 -2.66
CA HIS A 82 -1.62 -15.02 -2.42
C HIS A 82 -0.71 -14.72 -3.61
N ASP A 83 -0.72 -15.57 -4.65
CA ASP A 83 0.09 -15.39 -5.87
C ASP A 83 -0.35 -14.16 -6.68
N ASP A 84 0.45 -13.10 -6.60
CA ASP A 84 0.30 -11.87 -7.37
C ASP A 84 0.94 -11.93 -8.77
N GLY A 85 1.43 -13.10 -9.18
CA GLY A 85 2.16 -13.32 -10.42
C GLY A 85 3.67 -13.16 -10.29
N GLY A 86 4.22 -13.06 -9.07
CA GLY A 86 5.64 -12.88 -8.78
C GLY A 86 6.09 -11.42 -8.84
N VAL A 87 5.15 -10.47 -8.72
CA VAL A 87 5.44 -9.04 -8.85
C VAL A 87 6.09 -8.52 -7.57
N ASN A 88 5.50 -8.82 -6.41
CA ASN A 88 6.06 -8.48 -5.10
C ASN A 88 7.47 -9.08 -4.93
N GLU A 89 7.69 -10.30 -5.45
CA GLU A 89 9.01 -10.92 -5.46
C GLU A 89 10.04 -10.08 -6.22
N LYS A 90 9.72 -9.67 -7.46
CA LYS A 90 10.58 -8.81 -8.28
C LYS A 90 10.84 -7.45 -7.65
N ILE A 91 9.86 -6.89 -6.92
CA ILE A 91 9.99 -5.59 -6.26
C ILE A 91 10.89 -5.71 -5.02
N PHE A 92 10.70 -6.75 -4.20
CA PHE A 92 11.25 -6.77 -2.84
C PHE A 92 12.45 -7.72 -2.65
N ARG A 93 12.47 -8.90 -3.29
CA ARG A 93 13.44 -10.00 -3.03
C ARG A 93 14.90 -9.54 -3.07
N ASN A 94 15.25 -8.71 -4.05
CA ASN A 94 16.66 -8.35 -4.34
C ASN A 94 17.05 -6.93 -3.88
N ARG A 95 16.27 -6.29 -3.00
CA ARG A 95 16.49 -4.89 -2.58
C ARG A 95 17.00 -4.79 -1.16
N SER A 96 17.94 -3.88 -0.91
CA SER A 96 18.47 -3.61 0.43
C SER A 96 17.36 -3.12 1.38
N ILE A 97 17.45 -3.45 2.67
CA ILE A 97 16.48 -3.01 3.70
C ILE A 97 16.26 -1.48 3.68
N PRO A 98 17.30 -0.62 3.57
CA PRO A 98 17.10 0.82 3.46
C PRO A 98 16.30 1.24 2.22
N HIS A 99 16.49 0.54 1.09
CA HIS A 99 15.73 0.80 -0.12
C HIS A 99 14.26 0.40 0.05
N LEU A 100 13.99 -0.76 0.66
CA LEU A 100 12.63 -1.19 1.00
C LEU A 100 11.93 -0.17 1.90
N PHE A 101 12.61 0.30 2.95
CA PHE A 101 12.08 1.30 3.87
C PHE A 101 11.64 2.56 3.11
N PHE A 102 12.54 3.13 2.28
CA PHE A 102 12.23 4.32 1.50
C PHE A 102 11.07 4.09 0.51
N LEU A 103 11.06 2.92 -0.15
CA LEU A 103 10.04 2.57 -1.12
C LEU A 103 8.66 2.48 -0.46
N CYS A 104 8.53 1.78 0.66
CA CYS A 104 7.28 1.65 1.39
C CYS A 104 6.80 2.99 1.95
N VAL A 105 7.71 3.86 2.44
CA VAL A 105 7.34 5.22 2.87
C VAL A 105 6.79 6.04 1.70
N LEU A 106 7.45 5.99 0.54
CA LEU A 106 7.01 6.71 -0.66
C LEU A 106 5.61 6.27 -1.09
N ILE A 107 5.37 4.95 -1.13
CA ILE A 107 4.07 4.37 -1.50
C ILE A 107 3.00 4.82 -0.50
N ALA A 108 3.21 4.59 0.80
CA ALA A 108 2.24 4.90 1.83
C ALA A 108 1.89 6.40 1.86
N VAL A 109 2.88 7.30 1.81
CA VAL A 109 2.63 8.75 1.79
C VAL A 109 1.85 9.16 0.54
N THR A 110 2.26 8.69 -0.63
CA THR A 110 1.63 9.05 -1.90
C THR A 110 0.19 8.59 -1.96
N GLU A 111 -0.04 7.32 -1.65
CA GLU A 111 -1.36 6.70 -1.77
C GLU A 111 -2.31 7.22 -0.69
N GLU A 112 -1.89 7.31 0.57
CA GLU A 112 -2.76 7.83 1.61
C GLU A 112 -3.09 9.32 1.41
N TRP A 113 -2.15 10.13 0.93
CA TRP A 113 -2.46 11.52 0.60
C TRP A 113 -3.49 11.60 -0.53
N LEU A 114 -3.33 10.83 -1.61
CA LEU A 114 -4.28 10.85 -2.72
C LEU A 114 -5.64 10.29 -2.32
N PHE A 115 -5.69 9.09 -1.76
CA PHE A 115 -6.96 8.40 -1.55
C PHE A 115 -7.68 8.89 -0.31
N ARG A 116 -6.99 9.14 0.81
CA ARG A 116 -7.63 9.50 2.09
C ARG A 116 -7.66 11.00 2.22
N GLY A 117 -6.53 11.65 1.97
CA GLY A 117 -6.41 13.10 2.05
C GLY A 117 -7.33 13.80 1.07
N ILE A 118 -7.35 13.35 -0.20
CA ILE A 118 -8.09 14.03 -1.27
C ILE A 118 -9.39 13.30 -1.60
N VAL A 119 -9.32 12.07 -2.13
CA VAL A 119 -10.50 11.43 -2.71
C VAL A 119 -11.58 11.17 -1.65
N GLN A 120 -11.20 10.64 -0.49
CA GLN A 120 -12.14 10.33 0.58
C GLN A 120 -12.72 11.59 1.21
N THR A 121 -11.91 12.62 1.46
CA THR A 121 -12.38 13.89 2.05
C THR A 121 -13.46 14.56 1.19
N HIS A 122 -13.38 14.45 -0.14
CA HIS A 122 -14.33 15.11 -1.05
C HIS A 122 -15.46 14.23 -1.58
N TRP A 123 -15.22 12.92 -1.78
CA TRP A 123 -16.19 12.01 -2.38
C TRP A 123 -16.59 10.83 -1.49
N GLY A 124 -16.01 10.74 -0.28
CA GLY A 124 -16.36 9.75 0.74
C GLY A 124 -15.64 8.40 0.59
N LEU A 125 -15.76 7.60 1.66
CA LEU A 125 -15.10 6.30 1.83
C LEU A 125 -15.31 5.36 0.64
N TRP A 126 -16.57 5.16 0.22
CA TRP A 126 -16.92 4.19 -0.81
C TRP A 126 -16.30 4.52 -2.16
N VAL A 127 -16.27 5.80 -2.54
CA VAL A 127 -15.68 6.24 -3.80
C VAL A 127 -14.16 6.09 -3.75
N ALA A 128 -13.52 6.49 -2.65
CA ALA A 128 -12.09 6.33 -2.46
C ALA A 128 -11.67 4.85 -2.55
N SER A 129 -12.38 3.96 -1.86
CA SER A 129 -12.07 2.53 -1.88
C SER A 129 -12.35 1.86 -3.23
N ALA A 130 -13.41 2.27 -3.94
CA ALA A 130 -13.68 1.76 -5.28
C ALA A 130 -12.59 2.17 -6.27
N ILE A 131 -12.17 3.44 -6.28
CA ILE A 131 -11.09 3.92 -7.16
C ILE A 131 -9.77 3.23 -6.80
N PHE A 132 -9.45 3.11 -5.52
CA PHE A 132 -8.26 2.40 -5.05
C PHE A 132 -8.21 0.95 -5.57
N ALA A 133 -9.31 0.21 -5.41
CA ALA A 133 -9.39 -1.18 -5.84
C ALA A 133 -9.28 -1.33 -7.37
N VAL A 134 -9.88 -0.43 -8.15
CA VAL A 134 -9.80 -0.45 -9.61
C VAL A 134 -8.38 -0.13 -10.11
N LEU A 135 -7.67 0.79 -9.44
CA LEU A 135 -6.27 1.11 -9.78
C LEU A 135 -5.31 -0.03 -9.46
N HIS A 136 -5.70 -0.95 -8.58
CA HIS A 136 -5.02 -2.23 -8.36
C HIS A 136 -5.35 -3.26 -9.45
N VAL A 137 -5.21 -2.85 -10.71
CA VAL A 137 -5.55 -3.63 -11.91
C VAL A 137 -4.98 -5.04 -11.92
N ARG A 138 -3.78 -5.23 -11.34
CA ARG A 138 -3.12 -6.54 -11.25
C ARG A 138 -3.92 -7.54 -10.40
N TYR A 139 -4.66 -7.05 -9.42
CA TYR A 139 -5.44 -7.87 -8.50
C TYR A 139 -6.85 -8.14 -9.02
N LEU A 140 -7.36 -7.38 -10.00
CA LEU A 140 -8.70 -7.61 -10.58
C LEU A 140 -8.89 -9.02 -11.13
N GLU A 141 -7.81 -9.67 -11.60
CA GLU A 141 -7.82 -11.05 -12.11
C GLU A 141 -7.70 -12.10 -10.99
N LYS A 142 -7.35 -11.69 -9.77
CA LYS A 142 -7.05 -12.52 -8.60
C LYS A 142 -8.07 -12.22 -7.50
N TRP A 143 -9.19 -12.94 -7.51
CA TRP A 143 -10.37 -12.65 -6.67
C TRP A 143 -10.03 -12.42 -5.18
N PHE A 144 -9.10 -13.20 -4.62
CA PHE A 144 -8.70 -13.10 -3.22
C PHE A 144 -7.92 -11.81 -2.94
N LEU A 145 -6.89 -11.52 -3.74
CA LEU A 145 -6.09 -10.29 -3.64
C LEU A 145 -6.95 -9.05 -3.86
N PHE A 146 -7.90 -9.11 -4.81
CA PHE A 146 -8.84 -8.01 -5.04
C PHE A 146 -9.71 -7.75 -3.82
N PHE A 147 -10.27 -8.82 -3.23
CA PHE A 147 -11.08 -8.71 -2.03
C PHE A 147 -10.27 -8.14 -0.85
N MET A 148 -9.04 -8.61 -0.64
CA MET A 148 -8.16 -8.10 0.42
C MET A 148 -7.82 -6.63 0.22
N VAL A 149 -7.55 -6.18 -1.00
CA VAL A 149 -7.30 -4.77 -1.28
C VAL A 149 -8.52 -3.89 -1.03
N ILE A 150 -9.73 -4.35 -1.34
CA ILE A 150 -10.95 -3.62 -0.99
C ILE A 150 -11.08 -3.51 0.53
N LEU A 151 -10.92 -4.63 1.25
CA LEU A 151 -11.04 -4.64 2.71
C LEU A 151 -10.01 -3.75 3.38
N LEU A 152 -8.75 -3.85 2.97
CA LEU A 152 -7.67 -3.00 3.47
C LEU A 152 -7.98 -1.53 3.19
N SER A 153 -8.48 -1.23 1.98
CA SER A 153 -8.81 0.13 1.59
C SER A 153 -9.92 0.74 2.45
N LEU A 154 -11.00 -0.03 2.68
CA LEU A 154 -12.10 0.36 3.55
C LEU A 154 -11.64 0.51 5.00
N PHE A 155 -10.80 -0.41 5.48
CA PHE A 155 -10.26 -0.37 6.83
C PHE A 155 -9.43 0.89 7.09
N LEU A 156 -8.47 1.21 6.21
CA LEU A 156 -7.69 2.44 6.32
C LEU A 156 -8.57 3.68 6.16
N GLY A 157 -9.59 3.63 5.32
CA GLY A 157 -10.54 4.73 5.18
C GLY A 157 -11.38 4.97 6.45
N VAL A 158 -11.88 3.92 7.09
CA VAL A 158 -12.56 4.05 8.40
C VAL A 158 -11.58 4.53 9.47
N LEU A 159 -10.33 4.07 9.44
CA LEU A 159 -9.29 4.55 10.36
C LEU A 159 -9.11 6.06 10.23
N TYR A 160 -9.02 6.57 8.99
CA TYR A 160 -8.95 8.01 8.72
C TYR A 160 -10.19 8.78 9.22
N GLU A 161 -11.40 8.28 8.99
CA GLU A 161 -12.65 8.93 9.50
C GLU A 161 -12.71 8.98 11.03
N ARG A 162 -12.01 8.08 11.72
CA ARG A 162 -12.01 8.03 13.19
C ARG A 162 -10.94 8.90 13.81
N THR A 163 -9.81 9.08 13.14
CA THR A 163 -8.66 9.79 13.70
C THR A 163 -8.43 11.18 13.11
N ASP A 164 -9.07 11.51 11.98
CA ASP A 164 -8.88 12.76 11.23
C ASP A 164 -7.40 13.08 11.00
N SER A 165 -6.58 12.04 10.76
CA SER A 165 -5.13 12.16 10.65
C SER A 165 -4.58 11.22 9.60
N LEU A 166 -3.96 11.79 8.56
CA LEU A 166 -3.25 11.01 7.54
C LEU A 166 -2.03 10.31 8.11
N TRP A 167 -1.40 10.84 9.16
CA TRP A 167 -0.24 10.17 9.76
C TRP A 167 -0.60 8.79 10.32
N VAL A 168 -1.82 8.63 10.85
CA VAL A 168 -2.30 7.34 11.34
C VAL A 168 -2.38 6.33 10.19
N THR A 169 -2.99 6.69 9.05
CA THR A 169 -3.11 5.76 7.92
C THR A 169 -1.80 5.55 7.18
N VAL A 170 -0.98 6.58 7.03
CA VAL A 170 0.36 6.49 6.44
C VAL A 170 1.22 5.52 7.24
N ILE A 171 1.25 5.63 8.57
CA ILE A 171 2.05 4.72 9.41
C ILE A 171 1.49 3.31 9.37
N ALA A 172 0.16 3.13 9.41
CA ALA A 172 -0.45 1.81 9.28
C ALA A 172 -0.06 1.15 7.94
N HIS A 173 -0.29 1.84 6.83
CA HIS A 173 0.01 1.35 5.48
C HIS A 173 1.51 1.08 5.30
N PHE A 174 2.37 2.02 5.71
CA PHE A 174 3.83 1.83 5.67
C PHE A 174 4.28 0.58 6.43
N LEU A 175 3.79 0.37 7.65
CA LEU A 175 4.19 -0.78 8.46
C LEU A 175 3.72 -2.10 7.85
N ILE A 176 2.51 -2.13 7.30
CA ILE A 176 1.97 -3.31 6.60
C ILE A 176 2.88 -3.65 5.42
N ASP A 177 3.12 -2.70 4.53
CA ASP A 177 3.96 -2.89 3.35
C ASP A 177 5.39 -3.29 3.71
N PHE A 178 5.98 -2.59 4.68
CA PHE A 178 7.37 -2.79 5.04
C PHE A 178 7.60 -4.14 5.70
N VAL A 179 6.72 -4.58 6.61
CA VAL A 179 6.83 -5.90 7.25
C VAL A 179 6.63 -7.02 6.24
N LEU A 180 5.67 -6.89 5.32
CA LEU A 180 5.47 -7.88 4.24
C LEU A 180 6.66 -7.90 3.26
N ALA A 181 7.21 -6.74 2.90
CA ALA A 181 8.40 -6.66 2.07
C ALA A 181 9.63 -7.29 2.75
N LEU A 182 9.80 -7.09 4.05
CA LEU A 182 10.85 -7.74 4.83
C LEU A 182 10.63 -9.25 4.90
N HIS A 183 9.40 -9.73 5.09
CA HIS A 183 9.09 -11.15 5.09
C HIS A 183 9.54 -11.81 3.77
N ILE A 184 9.17 -11.22 2.63
CA ILE A 184 9.58 -11.70 1.29
C ILE A 184 11.11 -11.72 1.15
N ARG A 185 11.77 -10.63 1.54
CA ARG A 185 13.23 -10.50 1.44
C ARG A 185 13.96 -11.53 2.32
N LEU A 186 13.48 -11.78 3.53
CA LEU A 186 14.13 -12.67 4.50
C LEU A 186 13.90 -14.16 4.17
N SER A 187 12.76 -14.52 3.59
CA SER A 187 12.53 -15.90 3.12
C SER A 187 13.59 -16.36 2.12
N ARG A 188 14.17 -15.43 1.34
CA ARG A 188 15.33 -15.68 0.46
C ARG A 188 16.60 -16.04 1.22
N GLU A 189 16.90 -15.33 2.31
CA GLU A 189 18.13 -15.57 3.09
C GLU A 189 18.09 -16.98 3.70
N THR A 190 16.91 -17.46 4.09
CA THR A 190 16.72 -18.85 4.54
C THR A 190 16.90 -19.88 3.41
N GLU A 191 16.34 -19.63 2.22
CA GLU A 191 16.56 -20.51 1.04
C GLU A 191 18.04 -20.56 0.61
N GLU A 192 18.74 -19.42 0.60
CA GLU A 192 20.18 -19.33 0.25
C GLU A 192 21.10 -19.97 1.31
N GLU A 193 20.69 -20.04 2.58
CA GLU A 193 21.44 -20.71 3.66
C GLU A 193 21.25 -22.24 3.65
N GLU A 194 20.18 -22.74 3.05
CA GLU A 194 19.85 -24.18 2.95
C GLU A 194 20.42 -24.86 1.68
N GLU A 195 20.82 -24.09 0.65
CA GLU A 195 21.50 -24.56 -0.59
C GLU A 195 23.03 -24.66 -0.48
#